data_AF-A0A7W8UEY7-F1
#
_entry.id   AF-A0A7W8UEY7-F1
#
_cell.length_a   1.000
_cell.length_b   1.000
_cell.length_c   1.000
_cell.angle_alpha   90.00
_cell.angle_beta   90.00
_cell.angle_gamma   90.00
#
_symmetry.space_group_name_H-M   'P 1'
#
loop_
_entity.id
_entity.type
_entity.pdbx_description
1 polymer ?
#
loop_
_entity_poly.entity_id
_entity_poly.type
_entity_poly.pdbx_seq_one_letter_code
_entity_poly.pdbx_strand_id
1 'polypeptide(L)'
;MNIMSYKGYAARIEYDAEDEIFFGKLAGITDGIGFHADTVADLKVSFHEAVDDYIETCAKIGKDPQRTYSGKMMFRVDPEVHARAAKAAELSGKSLNQWAAEVLAKAASKAA
;
A
#
# COMPACT_ATOMS: atom_id res chain seq x y z
N MET A 1 10.19 -5.83 9.91
CA MET A 1 9.88 -4.72 8.98
C MET A 1 8.96 -3.75 9.72
N ASN A 2 9.36 -2.49 9.92
CA ASN A 2 8.57 -1.54 10.71
C ASN A 2 7.65 -0.73 9.79
N ILE A 3 6.34 -0.97 9.91
CA ILE A 3 5.30 -0.35 9.10
C ILE A 3 4.45 0.54 10.01
N MET A 4 4.11 1.73 9.57
CA MET A 4 3.13 2.61 10.21
C MET A 4 1.87 2.70 9.37
N SER A 5 0.71 2.74 10.03
CA SER A 5 -0.59 2.81 9.35
C SER A 5 -1.53 3.80 10.02
N TYR A 6 -2.16 4.69 9.24
CA TYR A 6 -3.12 5.68 9.71
C TYR A 6 -4.08 6.06 8.58
N LYS A 7 -5.39 6.11 8.86
CA LYS A 7 -6.46 6.43 7.88
C LYS A 7 -6.38 5.66 6.53
N GLY A 8 -5.91 4.41 6.55
CA GLY A 8 -5.76 3.57 5.36
C GLY A 8 -4.49 3.83 4.54
N TYR A 9 -3.63 4.73 5.00
CA TYR A 9 -2.28 4.93 4.47
C TYR A 9 -1.28 4.10 5.25
N ALA A 10 -0.23 3.67 4.55
CA ALA A 10 0.87 2.92 5.14
C ALA A 10 2.21 3.54 4.73
N ALA A 11 3.20 3.45 5.59
CA ALA A 11 4.56 3.89 5.30
C ALA A 11 5.57 2.87 5.82
N ARG A 12 6.65 2.71 5.07
CA ARG A 12 7.85 2.00 5.53
C ARG A 12 8.76 3.01 6.22
N ILE A 13 9.30 2.63 7.38
CA ILE A 13 10.25 3.44 8.14
C ILE A 13 11.66 2.94 7.90
N GLU A 14 12.56 3.88 7.67
CA GLU A 14 13.99 3.66 7.50
C GLU A 14 14.74 4.63 8.42
N TYR A 15 15.95 4.22 8.85
CA TYR A 15 16.85 5.07 9.63
C TYR A 15 17.92 5.59 8.70
N ASP A 16 18.10 6.90 8.68
CA ASP A 16 19.20 7.56 8.02
C ASP A 16 20.33 7.77 9.04
N ALA A 17 21.48 7.16 8.78
CA ALA A 17 22.63 7.24 9.68
C ALA A 17 23.45 8.53 9.49
N GLU A 18 23.34 9.20 8.33
CA GLU A 18 24.06 10.44 8.08
C GLU A 18 23.37 11.61 8.80
N ASP A 19 22.04 11.66 8.72
CA ASP A 19 21.23 12.71 9.34
C ASP A 19 20.73 12.33 10.76
N GLU A 20 20.98 11.10 11.21
CA GLU A 20 20.53 10.54 12.49
C GLU A 20 19.01 10.58 12.72
N ILE A 21 18.23 10.56 11.65
CA ILE A 21 16.76 10.63 11.68
C ILE A 21 16.09 9.31 11.30
N PHE A 22 14.86 9.13 11.75
CA PHE A 22 13.93 8.20 11.10
C PHE A 22 13.19 8.92 9.99
N PHE A 23 13.08 8.30 8.83
CA PHE A 23 12.28 8.82 7.73
C PHE A 23 11.32 7.77 7.19
N GLY A 24 10.24 8.25 6.60
CA GLY A 24 9.24 7.40 5.98
C GLY A 24 8.58 8.08 4.79
N LYS A 25 8.08 7.26 3.87
CA LYS A 25 7.28 7.71 2.73
C LYS A 25 5.99 6.92 2.65
N LEU A 26 4.90 7.61 2.35
CA LEU A 26 3.63 6.96 2.08
C LEU A 26 3.76 5.99 0.91
N ALA A 27 3.41 4.73 1.16
CA ALA A 27 3.41 3.64 0.20
C ALA A 27 2.09 3.63 -0.58
N GLY A 28 2.13 3.27 -1.86
CA GLY A 28 0.94 3.10 -2.68
C GLY A 28 0.32 4.38 -3.25
N ILE A 29 1.01 5.53 -3.17
CA ILE A 29 0.58 6.78 -3.81
C ILE A 29 1.68 7.38 -4.69
N THR A 30 1.30 8.07 -5.76
CA THR A 30 2.28 8.76 -6.63
C THR A 30 2.68 10.15 -6.15
N ASP A 31 1.89 10.76 -5.26
CA ASP A 31 2.07 12.15 -4.80
C ASP A 31 3.29 12.38 -3.90
N GLY A 32 4.08 11.34 -3.62
CA GLY A 32 5.43 11.52 -3.09
C GLY A 32 5.52 12.03 -1.66
N ILE A 33 4.54 11.73 -0.80
CA ILE A 33 4.47 12.30 0.56
C ILE A 33 5.43 11.60 1.52
N GLY A 34 6.35 12.37 2.12
CA GLY A 34 7.34 11.91 3.09
C GLY A 34 7.22 12.62 4.44
N PHE A 35 7.84 12.04 5.46
CA PHE A 35 7.91 12.56 6.83
C PHE A 35 9.17 12.03 7.51
N HIS A 36 9.63 12.72 8.56
CA HIS A 36 10.81 12.32 9.31
C HIS A 36 10.78 12.87 10.73
N ALA A 37 11.55 12.27 11.63
CA ALA A 37 11.75 12.77 12.99
C ALA A 37 12.96 12.12 13.69
N ASP A 38 13.44 12.77 14.74
CA ASP A 38 14.58 12.31 15.54
C ASP A 38 14.18 11.23 16.56
N THR A 39 12.91 11.22 16.97
CA THR A 39 12.38 10.26 17.94
C THR A 39 11.20 9.48 17.38
N VAL A 40 10.99 8.26 17.89
CA VAL A 40 9.84 7.43 17.51
C VAL A 40 8.50 8.08 17.88
N ALA A 41 8.46 8.88 18.95
CA ALA A 41 7.26 9.58 19.38
C ALA A 41 6.90 10.67 18.35
N ASP A 42 7.89 11.48 17.97
CA ASP A 42 7.71 12.57 17.01
C ASP A 42 7.46 12.01 15.59
N LEU A 43 8.04 10.86 15.25
CA LEU A 43 7.79 10.19 13.98
C LEU A 43 6.32 9.80 13.82
N LYS A 44 5.64 9.38 14.91
CA LYS A 44 4.20 9.09 14.88
C LYS A 44 3.36 10.34 14.64
N VAL A 45 3.72 11.44 15.28
CA VAL A 45 3.05 12.73 15.09
C VAL A 45 3.24 13.19 13.65
N SER A 46 4.50 13.26 13.19
CA SER A 46 4.85 13.67 11.83
C SER A 46 4.18 12.81 10.75
N PHE A 47 4.06 11.49 10.97
CA PHE A 47 3.31 10.61 10.06
C PHE A 47 1.83 10.97 9.98
N HIS A 48 1.17 11.21 11.12
CA HIS A 48 -0.25 11.55 11.15
C HIS A 48 -0.50 12.92 10.49
N GLU A 49 0.37 13.90 10.77
CA GLU A 49 0.32 15.23 10.15
C GLU A 49 0.49 15.13 8.63
N ALA A 50 1.50 14.39 8.14
CA ALA A 50 1.72 14.21 6.71
C ALA A 50 0.51 13.56 5.99
N VAL A 51 -0.18 12.61 6.64
CA VAL A 51 -1.40 12.00 6.11
C VAL A 51 -2.58 13.00 6.11
N ASP A 52 -2.76 13.72 7.21
CA ASP A 52 -3.88 14.66 7.36
C ASP A 52 -3.74 15.86 6.41
N ASP A 53 -2.53 16.41 6.30
CA ASP A 53 -2.17 17.47 5.35
C ASP A 53 -2.36 17.01 3.90
N TYR A 54 -1.99 15.77 3.57
CA TYR A 54 -2.21 15.21 2.24
C TYR A 54 -3.70 15.16 1.88
N ILE A 55 -4.54 14.66 2.79
CA ILE A 55 -5.99 14.56 2.61
C ILE A 55 -6.60 15.97 2.46
N GLU A 56 -6.22 16.90 3.34
CA GLU A 56 -6.71 18.27 3.31
C GLU A 56 -6.29 18.99 2.02
N THR A 57 -5.03 18.82 1.60
CA THR A 57 -4.51 19.40 0.36
C THR A 57 -5.26 18.89 -0.85
N CYS A 58 -5.50 17.58 -0.92
CA CYS A 58 -6.31 16.96 -1.97
C CYS A 58 -7.73 17.58 -2.02
N ALA A 59 -8.40 17.71 -0.87
CA ALA A 59 -9.71 18.35 -0.79
C ALA A 59 -9.69 19.82 -1.27
N LYS A 60 -8.68 20.61 -0.89
CA LYS A 60 -8.52 22.01 -1.31
C LYS A 60 -8.37 22.19 -2.81
N ILE A 61 -7.68 21.27 -3.48
CA ILE A 61 -7.46 21.33 -4.94
C ILE A 61 -8.52 20.58 -5.75
N GLY A 62 -9.57 20.07 -5.11
CA GLY A 62 -10.63 19.29 -5.78
C GLY A 62 -10.16 17.95 -6.34
N LYS A 63 -9.13 17.36 -5.73
CA LYS A 63 -8.59 16.04 -6.08
C LYS A 63 -9.02 15.02 -5.03
N ASP A 64 -9.42 13.84 -5.44
CA ASP A 64 -9.60 12.72 -4.51
C ASP A 64 -8.22 12.25 -4.02
N PRO A 65 -7.98 12.18 -2.70
CA PRO A 65 -6.73 11.67 -2.18
C PRO A 65 -6.56 10.20 -2.60
N GLN A 66 -5.38 9.86 -3.10
CA GLN A 66 -5.10 8.54 -3.64
C GLN A 66 -5.21 7.52 -2.52
N ARG A 67 -6.22 6.65 -2.59
CA ARG A 67 -6.19 5.44 -1.76
C ARG A 67 -5.02 4.60 -2.20
N THR A 68 -4.22 4.20 -1.23
CA THR A 68 -3.00 3.40 -1.41
C THR A 68 -3.23 2.17 -2.28
N TYR A 69 -4.44 1.57 -2.28
CA TYR A 69 -4.81 0.47 -3.17
C TYR A 69 -6.29 0.49 -3.53
N SER A 70 -6.63 0.57 -4.81
CA SER A 70 -8.02 0.53 -5.31
C SER A 70 -8.66 -0.87 -5.29
N GLY A 71 -7.88 -1.91 -4.94
CA GLY A 71 -8.26 -3.31 -5.10
C GLY A 71 -8.34 -3.77 -6.56
N LYS A 72 -8.20 -2.87 -7.53
CA LYS A 72 -8.19 -3.21 -8.95
C LYS A 72 -6.77 -3.59 -9.36
N MET A 73 -6.64 -4.78 -9.93
CA MET A 73 -5.38 -5.30 -10.43
C MET A 73 -5.54 -5.61 -11.92
N MET A 74 -4.80 -4.91 -12.77
CA MET A 74 -4.72 -5.19 -14.20
C MET A 74 -3.38 -5.84 -14.50
N PHE A 75 -3.40 -7.15 -14.75
CA PHE A 75 -2.19 -7.91 -15.07
C PHE A 75 -2.24 -8.37 -16.52
N ARG A 76 -1.09 -8.27 -17.19
CA ARG A 76 -0.82 -9.08 -18.37
C ARG A 76 -0.14 -10.36 -17.89
N VAL A 77 -0.78 -11.48 -18.11
CA VAL A 77 -0.23 -12.81 -17.82
C VAL A 77 -0.11 -13.60 -19.11
N ASP A 78 0.78 -14.58 -19.12
CA ASP A 78 0.88 -15.51 -20.24
C ASP A 78 -0.47 -16.23 -20.48
N PRO A 79 -0.90 -16.44 -21.73
CA PRO A 79 -2.17 -17.10 -22.03
C PRO A 79 -2.32 -18.48 -21.38
N GLU A 80 -1.24 -19.25 -21.23
CA GLU A 80 -1.27 -20.56 -20.59
C GLU A 80 -1.54 -20.44 -19.08
N VAL A 81 -0.93 -19.45 -18.43
CA VAL A 81 -1.19 -19.14 -17.02
C VAL A 81 -2.63 -18.71 -16.83
N HIS A 82 -3.16 -17.86 -17.71
CA HIS A 82 -4.55 -17.44 -17.68
C HIS A 82 -5.51 -18.63 -17.80
N ALA A 83 -5.29 -19.53 -18.77
CA ALA A 83 -6.12 -20.72 -18.97
C ALA A 83 -6.14 -21.62 -17.73
N ARG A 84 -4.97 -21.86 -17.13
CA ARG A 84 -4.87 -22.68 -15.92
C ARG A 84 -5.55 -22.03 -14.72
N ALA A 85 -5.40 -20.72 -14.54
CA ALA A 85 -6.07 -19.99 -13.46
C ALA A 85 -7.60 -19.98 -13.62
N ALA A 86 -8.10 -19.75 -14.84
CA ALA A 86 -9.53 -19.79 -15.15
C ALA A 86 -10.13 -21.18 -14.84
N LYS A 87 -9.48 -22.26 -15.28
CA LYS A 87 -9.90 -23.62 -14.99
C LYS A 87 -9.89 -23.94 -13.49
N ALA A 88 -8.86 -23.49 -12.77
CA ALA A 88 -8.79 -23.70 -11.32
C ALA A 88 -9.90 -22.95 -10.57
N ALA A 89 -10.25 -21.74 -11.01
CA ALA A 89 -11.35 -20.96 -10.45
C ALA A 89 -12.70 -21.65 -10.68
N GLU A 90 -12.95 -22.12 -11.91
CA GLU A 90 -14.17 -22.84 -12.29
C GLU A 90 -14.34 -24.13 -11.48
N LEU A 91 -13.29 -24.97 -11.40
CA LEU A 91 -13.32 -26.21 -10.60
C LEU A 91 -13.51 -25.96 -9.10
N SER A 92 -13.19 -24.75 -8.63
CA SER A 92 -13.41 -24.32 -7.25
C SER A 92 -14.77 -23.67 -7.02
N GLY A 93 -15.61 -23.52 -8.06
CA GLY A 93 -16.91 -22.84 -8.00
C GLY A 93 -16.81 -21.33 -7.78
N LYS A 94 -15.71 -20.69 -8.20
CA LYS A 94 -15.42 -19.27 -7.96
C LYS A 94 -15.24 -18.51 -9.26
N SER A 95 -15.54 -17.21 -9.24
CA SER A 95 -15.08 -16.31 -10.30
C SER A 95 -13.56 -16.24 -10.30
N LEU A 96 -12.96 -15.96 -11.46
CA LEU A 96 -11.51 -15.79 -11.58
C LEU A 96 -10.97 -14.71 -10.62
N ASN A 97 -11.69 -13.60 -10.46
CA ASN A 97 -11.29 -12.53 -9.54
C ASN A 97 -11.31 -12.98 -8.08
N GLN A 98 -12.33 -13.73 -7.65
CA GLN A 98 -12.41 -14.24 -6.28
C GLN A 98 -11.31 -15.26 -6.01
N TRP A 99 -11.08 -16.19 -6.94
CA TRP A 99 -10.00 -17.17 -6.83
C TRP A 99 -8.63 -16.47 -6.77
N ALA A 100 -8.38 -15.50 -7.65
CA ALA A 100 -7.14 -14.74 -7.67
C ALA A 100 -6.92 -13.95 -6.36
N ALA A 101 -7.95 -13.31 -5.81
CA ALA A 101 -7.86 -12.58 -4.55
C ALA A 101 -7.40 -13.49 -3.39
N GLU A 102 -7.95 -14.70 -3.28
CA GLU A 102 -7.56 -15.66 -2.26
C GLU A 102 -6.11 -16.16 -2.43
N VAL A 103 -5.72 -16.48 -3.66
CA VAL A 103 -4.35 -16.93 -3.98
C VAL A 103 -3.33 -15.84 -3.65
N LEU A 104 -3.62 -14.59 -4.04
CA LEU A 104 -2.77 -13.44 -3.75
C LEU A 104 -2.68 -13.16 -2.25
N ALA A 105 -3.82 -13.22 -1.52
CA ALA A 105 -3.82 -13.05 -0.07
C ALA A 105 -2.98 -14.12 0.65
N LYS A 106 -3.12 -15.39 0.25
CA LYS A 106 -2.32 -16.51 0.78
C LYS A 106 -0.84 -16.40 0.43
N ALA A 107 -0.51 -15.89 -0.74
CA ALA A 107 0.88 -15.69 -1.14
C ALA A 107 1.51 -14.53 -0.35
N ALA A 108 0.80 -13.41 -0.19
CA ALA A 108 1.26 -12.24 0.54
C ALA A 108 1.47 -12.53 2.04
N SER A 109 0.61 -13.34 2.66
CA SER A 109 0.74 -13.69 4.09
C SER A 109 1.94 -14.57 4.42
N LYS A 110 2.58 -15.21 3.42
CA LYS A 110 3.82 -15.97 3.61
C LYS A 110 5.09 -15.12 3.54
N ALA A 111 4.97 -13.87 3.07
CA ALA A 111 6.09 -12.94 2.92
C ALA A 111 6.20 -11.93 4.08
N ALA A 112 5.27 -11.99 5.04
CA ALA A 112 5.28 -11.22 6.28
C ALA A 112 5.87 -12.05 7.42
#